data_AF-A0A3M1J7K1-F1
#
_entry.id   AF-A0A3M1J7K1-F1
#
_cell.length_a   1.000
_cell.length_b   1.000
_cell.length_c   1.000
_cell.angle_alpha   90.00
_cell.angle_beta   90.00
_cell.angle_gamma   90.00
#
_symmetry.space_group_name_H-M   'P 1'
#
loop_
_entity.id
_entity.type
_entity.pdbx_description
1 polymer ?
#
loop_
_entity_poly.entity_id
_entity_poly.type
_entity_poly.pdbx_seq_one_letter_code
_entity_poly.pdbx_strand_id
1 'polypeptide(L)'
;MNTIRLPKSVLLFLVSMALPAAAMFLPGLSGNVASAQSTGDTLHLPTRTATPHPTLTPTFSPTPPPQAVWVGRVVNHVPQATQGQGSIFRVSVIGLPDTPIELRSGDAFITAKSGSKPEYGPFAAEFAPVTEGTWTVSVPALGVSLEVTADNYNLAVIEFAQVPQSEATQAARPSATPTPFAGEIWAGRVVSEDNAGGIPFSRLLVQVAGRDEQAVQLSTLSQILSVGKTGQKPDELGPNMVEFAGLTPGDYFID
;
A
#
# COMPACT_ATOMS: atom_id res chain seq x y z
N MET A 1 -8.43 5.95 17.69
CA MET A 1 -8.72 4.72 16.92
C MET A 1 -10.21 4.70 16.63
N ASN A 2 -10.59 4.73 15.36
CA ASN A 2 -12.00 4.74 14.95
C ASN A 2 -12.38 3.31 14.53
N THR A 3 -13.24 2.67 15.29
CA THR A 3 -13.79 1.35 14.94
C THR A 3 -14.98 1.53 14.01
N ILE A 4 -15.00 0.79 12.91
CA ILE A 4 -16.09 0.80 11.93
C ILE A 4 -16.65 -0.61 11.83
N ARG A 5 -17.96 -0.76 12.01
CA ARG A 5 -18.65 -2.04 11.88
C ARG A 5 -19.37 -2.09 10.54
N LEU A 6 -18.92 -2.97 9.64
CA LEU A 6 -19.56 -3.17 8.34
C LEU A 6 -20.67 -4.23 8.48
N PRO A 7 -21.93 -3.94 8.13
CA PRO A 7 -22.98 -4.95 8.03
C PRO A 7 -22.88 -5.77 6.73
N LYS A 8 -23.84 -6.68 6.53
CA LYS A 8 -23.81 -7.70 5.47
C LYS A 8 -23.71 -7.20 4.01
N SER A 9 -24.05 -5.95 3.74
CA SER A 9 -24.08 -5.41 2.38
C SER A 9 -23.96 -3.90 2.40
N VAL A 10 -22.74 -3.33 2.32
CA VAL A 10 -22.59 -1.87 2.18
C VAL A 10 -21.66 -1.50 1.04
N LEU A 11 -22.16 -0.65 0.17
CA LEU A 11 -21.55 -0.19 -1.07
C LEU A 11 -20.65 1.04 -0.85
N LEU A 12 -20.87 1.80 0.21
CA LEU A 12 -20.12 3.02 0.44
C LEU A 12 -20.14 3.38 1.92
N PHE A 13 -18.97 3.36 2.53
CA PHE A 13 -18.69 4.02 3.80
C PHE A 13 -17.71 5.14 3.52
N LEU A 14 -18.08 6.40 3.73
CA LEU A 14 -17.15 7.51 3.66
C LEU A 14 -16.71 7.88 5.07
N VAL A 15 -15.43 7.71 5.37
CA VAL A 15 -14.83 8.16 6.65
C VAL A 15 -14.12 9.47 6.37
N SER A 16 -14.67 10.60 6.81
CA SER A 16 -13.95 11.87 6.77
C SER A 16 -13.15 12.02 8.05
N MET A 17 -11.83 12.11 7.92
CA MET A 17 -10.95 12.46 9.03
C MET A 17 -10.57 13.94 8.96
N ALA A 18 -10.95 14.71 9.98
CA ALA A 18 -10.65 16.14 10.07
C ALA A 18 -9.67 16.43 11.21
N LEU A 19 -8.77 17.39 10.98
CA LEU A 19 -7.94 17.96 12.04
C LEU A 19 -8.82 18.71 13.04
N PRO A 20 -8.59 18.61 14.36
CA PRO A 20 -9.16 19.56 15.29
C PRO A 20 -8.66 20.96 14.89
N ALA A 21 -9.57 21.94 14.88
CA ALA A 21 -9.21 23.33 14.61
C ALA A 21 -8.16 23.77 15.65
N ALA A 22 -6.90 23.81 15.26
CA ALA A 22 -5.86 24.42 16.06
C ALA A 22 -6.24 25.89 16.24
N ALA A 23 -6.38 26.32 17.50
CA ALA A 23 -6.59 27.72 17.83
C ALA A 23 -5.50 28.55 17.13
N MET A 24 -5.90 29.37 16.16
CA MET A 24 -5.03 30.33 15.48
C MET A 24 -4.39 31.24 16.52
N PHE A 25 -3.15 30.96 16.91
CA PHE A 25 -2.30 31.93 17.55
C PHE A 25 -1.68 32.78 16.45
N LEU A 26 -2.21 34.00 16.26
CA LEU A 26 -1.64 35.03 15.39
C LEU A 26 -0.32 35.53 16.02
N PRO A 27 0.84 35.41 15.35
CA PRO A 27 1.99 36.21 15.74
C PRO A 27 1.81 37.63 15.21
N GLY A 28 1.86 38.59 16.14
CA GLY A 28 1.79 40.02 15.87
C GLY A 28 2.93 40.49 14.96
N LEU A 29 2.55 41.19 13.90
CA LEU A 29 3.42 42.05 13.11
C LEU A 29 3.88 43.22 14.00
N SER A 30 5.17 43.27 14.32
CA SER A 30 5.82 44.48 14.80
C SER A 30 6.93 44.85 13.83
N GLY A 31 6.76 45.99 13.18
CA GLY A 31 7.65 46.48 12.14
C GLY A 31 9.01 46.92 12.68
N ASN A 32 9.95 47.08 11.75
CA ASN A 32 10.98 48.09 11.90
C ASN A 32 11.39 48.64 10.53
N VAL A 33 11.13 49.93 10.38
CA VAL A 33 11.61 50.79 9.31
C VAL A 33 12.98 51.29 9.76
N ALA A 34 14.03 51.02 8.98
CA ALA A 34 15.32 51.66 9.17
C ALA A 34 15.86 52.11 7.82
N SER A 35 15.59 53.37 7.52
CA SER A 35 16.28 54.15 6.50
C SER A 35 17.70 54.44 6.96
N ALA A 36 18.70 54.16 6.13
CA ALA A 36 20.01 54.79 6.22
C ALA A 36 20.56 55.00 4.81
N GLN A 37 20.58 56.26 4.39
CA GLN A 37 21.51 56.78 3.39
C GLN A 37 22.93 56.67 3.96
N SER A 38 23.89 56.20 3.18
CA SER A 38 25.28 56.56 3.39
C SER A 38 26.02 56.68 2.07
N THR A 39 26.69 57.82 1.99
CA THR A 39 27.38 58.43 0.86
C THR A 39 28.76 57.81 0.66
N GLY A 40 29.16 57.67 -0.61
CA GLY A 40 30.53 57.77 -1.14
C GLY A 40 31.65 56.96 -0.48
N ASP A 41 32.28 56.07 -1.25
CA ASP A 41 33.70 56.22 -1.54
C ASP A 41 34.09 55.36 -2.75
N THR A 42 34.60 55.99 -3.80
CA THR A 42 35.08 55.30 -5.01
C THR A 42 36.57 55.03 -4.83
N LEU A 43 36.91 53.90 -4.21
CA LEU A 43 38.30 53.40 -4.16
C LEU A 43 38.54 52.44 -5.33
N HIS A 44 39.37 52.92 -6.26
CA HIS A 44 39.88 52.17 -7.40
C HIS A 44 40.69 50.96 -6.92
N LEU A 45 40.12 49.76 -7.03
CA LEU A 45 40.78 48.50 -6.70
C LEU A 45 41.63 48.03 -7.90
N PRO A 46 42.90 47.59 -7.71
CA PRO A 46 43.68 47.02 -8.80
C PRO A 46 43.10 45.67 -9.23
N THR A 47 42.78 45.55 -10.51
CA THR A 47 42.36 44.32 -11.19
C THR A 47 43.41 43.24 -10.99
N ARG A 48 43.14 42.25 -10.13
CA ARG A 48 43.93 41.02 -10.08
C ARG A 48 43.46 40.10 -11.19
N THR A 49 44.33 39.85 -12.17
CA THR A 49 44.16 38.83 -13.20
C THR A 49 44.01 37.47 -12.54
N ALA A 50 42.81 36.90 -12.58
CA ALA A 50 42.53 35.56 -12.06
C ALA A 50 43.12 34.51 -13.01
N THR A 51 44.05 33.70 -12.50
CA THR A 51 44.58 32.52 -13.19
C THR A 51 43.45 31.51 -13.45
N PRO A 52 43.30 30.96 -14.66
CA PRO A 52 42.26 29.97 -14.94
C PRO A 52 42.48 28.73 -14.09
N HIS A 53 41.54 28.47 -13.17
CA HIS A 53 41.52 27.28 -12.33
C HIS A 53 41.15 26.07 -13.22
N PRO A 54 41.90 24.96 -13.22
CA PRO A 54 41.53 23.75 -13.95
C PRO A 54 40.10 23.35 -13.60
N THR A 55 39.22 23.40 -14.61
CA THR A 55 37.84 22.95 -14.49
C THR A 55 37.87 21.42 -14.41
N LEU A 56 37.74 20.89 -13.20
CA LEU A 56 37.53 19.47 -12.99
C LEU A 56 36.21 19.12 -13.67
N THR A 57 36.30 18.39 -14.80
CA THR A 57 35.12 17.89 -15.49
C THR A 57 34.51 16.80 -14.62
N PRO A 58 33.27 16.93 -14.13
CA PRO A 58 32.65 15.89 -13.34
C PRO A 58 32.49 14.65 -14.22
N THR A 59 33.24 13.60 -13.92
CA THR A 59 33.02 12.28 -14.51
C THR A 59 31.74 11.71 -13.91
N PHE A 60 30.64 11.74 -14.66
CA PHE A 60 29.42 11.05 -14.27
C PHE A 60 29.67 9.54 -14.36
N SER A 61 29.65 8.86 -13.22
CA SER A 61 29.64 7.40 -13.18
C SER A 61 28.28 6.90 -13.66
N PRO A 62 28.20 5.94 -14.59
CA PRO A 62 26.92 5.43 -15.08
C PRO A 62 26.13 4.82 -13.92
N THR A 63 24.87 5.24 -13.76
CA THR A 63 23.95 4.63 -12.79
C THR A 63 23.69 3.19 -13.23
N PRO A 64 23.89 2.18 -12.35
CA PRO A 64 23.59 0.80 -12.69
C PRO A 64 22.10 0.66 -13.06
N PRO A 65 21.76 -0.22 -14.02
CA PRO A 65 20.37 -0.42 -14.41
C PRO A 65 19.53 -0.92 -13.23
N PRO A 66 18.24 -0.52 -13.14
CA PRO A 66 17.36 -0.95 -12.07
C PRO A 66 17.24 -2.48 -12.08
N GLN A 67 17.56 -3.10 -10.95
CA GLN A 67 17.43 -4.54 -10.75
C GLN A 67 15.97 -4.86 -10.44
N ALA A 68 15.44 -5.94 -11.01
CA ALA A 68 14.10 -6.45 -10.72
C ALA A 68 14.19 -7.65 -9.77
N VAL A 69 13.30 -7.73 -8.79
CA VAL A 69 13.23 -8.82 -7.81
C VAL A 69 11.82 -9.41 -7.78
N TRP A 70 11.73 -10.72 -7.53
CA TRP A 70 10.44 -11.40 -7.41
C TRP A 70 9.83 -11.17 -6.04
N VAL A 71 8.55 -10.83 -6.00
CA VAL A 71 7.77 -10.66 -4.77
C VAL A 71 6.45 -11.40 -4.91
N GLY A 72 6.06 -12.12 -3.86
CA GLY A 72 4.72 -12.70 -3.70
C GLY A 72 3.79 -11.74 -2.98
N ARG A 73 2.54 -11.62 -3.43
CA ARG A 73 1.49 -10.85 -2.76
C ARG A 73 0.12 -11.50 -2.90
N VAL A 74 -0.75 -11.29 -1.93
CA VAL A 74 -2.19 -11.60 -2.08
C VAL A 74 -2.83 -10.43 -2.81
N VAL A 75 -3.35 -10.65 -4.01
CA VAL A 75 -3.99 -9.61 -4.84
C VAL A 75 -5.51 -9.58 -4.70
N ASN A 76 -6.12 -10.68 -4.25
CA ASN A 76 -7.53 -10.75 -3.92
C ASN A 76 -7.76 -11.77 -2.81
N HIS A 77 -8.68 -11.48 -1.91
CA HIS A 77 -9.10 -12.39 -0.85
C HIS A 77 -10.62 -12.31 -0.73
N VAL A 78 -11.28 -13.44 -0.95
CA VAL A 78 -12.73 -13.58 -0.85
C VAL A 78 -13.02 -14.58 0.27
N PRO A 79 -13.27 -14.11 1.49
CA PRO A 79 -13.72 -14.98 2.59
C PRO A 79 -15.07 -15.63 2.27
N GLN A 80 -15.32 -16.80 2.83
CA GLN A 80 -16.58 -17.55 2.66
C GLN A 80 -16.95 -17.90 1.20
N ALA A 81 -15.97 -17.89 0.29
CA ALA A 81 -16.14 -18.21 -1.13
C ALA A 81 -16.56 -19.66 -1.42
N THR A 82 -16.24 -20.61 -0.54
CA THR A 82 -16.32 -22.05 -0.86
C THR A 82 -17.44 -22.80 -0.14
N GLN A 83 -18.29 -22.11 0.61
CA GLN A 83 -19.42 -22.70 1.36
C GLN A 83 -19.04 -23.92 2.24
N GLY A 84 -17.81 -23.95 2.75
CA GLY A 84 -17.32 -24.99 3.67
C GLY A 84 -16.64 -26.18 3.00
N GLN A 85 -16.26 -26.05 1.73
CA GLN A 85 -15.53 -27.09 1.01
C GLN A 85 -14.01 -26.95 1.12
N GLY A 86 -13.50 -26.25 2.14
CA GLY A 86 -12.08 -25.90 2.27
C GLY A 86 -11.72 -24.64 1.50
N SER A 87 -10.55 -24.09 1.78
CA SER A 87 -10.05 -22.89 1.10
C SER A 87 -9.57 -23.20 -0.32
N ILE A 88 -9.55 -22.18 -1.18
CA ILE A 88 -8.97 -22.24 -2.54
C ILE A 88 -7.85 -21.21 -2.63
N PHE A 89 -6.67 -21.63 -3.04
CA PHE A 89 -5.58 -20.71 -3.40
C PHE A 89 -5.32 -20.76 -4.90
N ARG A 90 -5.52 -19.64 -5.58
CA ARG A 90 -5.15 -19.44 -6.99
C ARG A 90 -3.84 -18.69 -7.04
N VAL A 91 -2.79 -19.31 -7.57
CA VAL A 91 -1.44 -18.76 -7.55
C VAL A 91 -0.99 -18.54 -8.98
N SER A 92 -0.52 -17.33 -9.29
CA SER A 92 0.06 -16.98 -10.59
C SER A 92 1.53 -16.61 -10.47
N VAL A 93 2.35 -17.11 -11.40
CA VAL A 93 3.77 -16.70 -11.54
C VAL A 93 3.91 -15.94 -12.86
N ILE A 94 3.84 -14.62 -12.79
CA ILE A 94 3.60 -13.77 -13.98
C ILE A 94 4.72 -13.90 -15.00
N GLY A 95 4.37 -14.24 -16.24
CA GLY A 95 5.31 -14.38 -17.35
C GLY A 95 6.07 -15.71 -17.39
N LEU A 96 5.87 -16.59 -16.41
CA LEU A 96 6.55 -17.88 -16.34
C LEU A 96 5.53 -19.04 -16.24
N PRO A 97 5.11 -19.65 -17.37
CA PRO A 97 4.33 -20.88 -17.34
C PRO A 97 5.20 -22.07 -16.91
N ASP A 98 4.56 -23.20 -16.58
CA ASP A 98 5.21 -24.47 -16.23
C ASP A 98 6.19 -24.41 -15.04
N THR A 99 6.13 -23.33 -14.26
CA THR A 99 7.01 -23.10 -13.11
C THR A 99 6.44 -23.81 -11.89
N PRO A 100 7.21 -24.67 -11.20
CA PRO A 100 6.76 -25.35 -9.99
C PRO A 100 6.44 -24.37 -8.86
N ILE A 101 5.26 -24.55 -8.28
CA ILE A 101 4.76 -23.85 -7.10
C ILE A 101 4.56 -24.89 -6.00
N GLU A 102 5.06 -24.61 -4.81
CA GLU A 102 4.92 -25.46 -3.64
C GLU A 102 3.99 -24.80 -2.63
N LEU A 103 3.14 -25.60 -2.00
CA LEU A 103 2.27 -25.21 -0.90
C LEU A 103 2.56 -26.10 0.30
N ARG A 104 2.97 -25.52 1.43
CA ARG A 104 3.41 -26.23 2.65
C ARG A 104 2.71 -25.77 3.92
N SER A 105 2.39 -26.70 4.81
CA SER A 105 1.98 -26.42 6.19
C SER A 105 2.35 -27.61 7.09
N GLY A 106 3.29 -27.42 8.02
CA GLY A 106 3.87 -28.53 8.79
C GLY A 106 4.42 -29.61 7.85
N ASP A 107 3.94 -30.85 8.01
CA ASP A 107 4.31 -31.99 7.17
C ASP A 107 3.52 -32.06 5.84
N ALA A 108 2.47 -31.24 5.68
CA ALA A 108 1.67 -31.20 4.46
C ALA A 108 2.43 -30.51 3.32
N PHE A 109 2.44 -31.14 2.15
CA PHE A 109 3.13 -30.67 0.97
C PHE A 109 2.32 -30.97 -0.30
N ILE A 110 2.06 -29.93 -1.08
CA ILE A 110 1.31 -30.01 -2.34
C ILE A 110 2.09 -29.23 -3.40
N THR A 111 2.12 -29.72 -4.64
CA THR A 111 2.75 -29.03 -5.76
C THR A 111 1.79 -28.84 -6.92
N ALA A 112 1.96 -27.73 -7.62
CA ALA A 112 1.29 -27.44 -8.88
C ALA A 112 2.25 -26.69 -9.82
N LYS A 113 1.91 -26.60 -11.10
CA LYS A 113 2.65 -25.79 -12.07
C LYS A 113 1.85 -24.57 -12.47
N SER A 114 2.50 -23.41 -12.59
CA SER A 114 1.87 -22.22 -13.19
C SER A 114 1.35 -22.54 -14.60
N GLY A 115 0.17 -22.02 -14.93
CA GLY A 115 -0.50 -22.28 -16.21
C GLY A 115 -1.30 -23.58 -16.28
N SER A 116 -1.30 -24.40 -15.22
CA SER A 116 -2.14 -25.62 -15.15
C SER A 116 -3.64 -25.34 -15.11
N LYS A 117 -4.04 -24.09 -14.85
CA LYS A 117 -5.42 -23.61 -14.82
C LYS A 117 -5.61 -22.41 -15.75
N PRO A 118 -5.54 -22.61 -17.08
CA PRO A 118 -5.62 -21.52 -18.05
C PRO A 118 -6.95 -20.75 -18.00
N GLU A 119 -8.02 -21.34 -17.47
CA GLU A 119 -9.30 -20.69 -17.21
C GLU A 119 -9.21 -19.49 -16.23
N TYR A 120 -8.16 -19.41 -15.42
CA TYR A 120 -7.88 -18.30 -14.51
C TYR A 120 -6.70 -17.41 -14.96
N GLY A 121 -6.16 -17.67 -16.15
CA GLY A 121 -5.03 -16.96 -16.72
C GLY A 121 -3.88 -17.90 -17.14
N PRO A 122 -3.03 -17.50 -18.10
CA PRO A 122 -2.01 -18.36 -18.69
C PRO A 122 -0.90 -18.80 -17.72
N PHE A 123 -0.83 -18.18 -16.54
CA PHE A 123 0.18 -18.46 -15.51
C PHE A 123 -0.42 -18.98 -14.21
N ALA A 124 -1.74 -19.22 -14.17
CA ALA A 124 -2.44 -19.59 -12.95
C ALA A 124 -2.36 -21.09 -12.66
N ALA A 125 -2.25 -21.41 -11.38
CA ALA A 125 -2.44 -22.73 -10.79
C ALA A 125 -3.47 -22.63 -9.65
N GLU A 126 -4.10 -23.73 -9.29
CA GLU A 126 -5.07 -23.77 -8.19
C GLU A 126 -4.72 -24.89 -7.21
N PHE A 127 -4.81 -24.56 -5.92
CA PHE A 127 -4.75 -25.50 -4.81
C PHE A 127 -6.12 -25.51 -4.15
N ALA A 128 -6.79 -26.66 -4.22
CA ALA A 128 -8.10 -26.86 -3.62
C ALA A 128 -8.37 -28.36 -3.43
N PRO A 129 -9.05 -28.76 -2.34
CA PRO A 129 -9.31 -27.96 -1.16
C PRO A 129 -8.06 -27.79 -0.29
N VAL A 130 -7.92 -26.65 0.38
CA VAL A 130 -6.86 -26.37 1.35
C VAL A 130 -7.46 -26.30 2.75
N THR A 131 -6.91 -27.06 3.70
CA THR A 131 -7.38 -27.07 5.09
C THR A 131 -6.97 -25.80 5.82
N GLU A 132 -7.76 -25.41 6.81
CA GLU A 132 -7.44 -24.29 7.71
C GLU A 132 -6.03 -24.38 8.30
N GLY A 133 -5.40 -23.22 8.42
CA GLY A 133 -4.07 -23.06 8.99
C GLY A 133 -3.23 -22.05 8.23
N THR A 134 -2.00 -21.87 8.70
CA THR A 134 -0.98 -21.06 8.04
C THR A 134 -0.26 -21.91 7.02
N TRP A 135 -0.19 -21.42 5.79
CA TRP A 135 0.47 -22.08 4.67
C TRP A 135 1.57 -21.19 4.10
N THR A 136 2.66 -21.80 3.65
CA THR A 136 3.68 -21.13 2.85
C THR A 136 3.50 -21.52 1.39
N VAL A 137 3.27 -20.53 0.54
CA VAL A 137 3.30 -20.67 -0.91
C VAL A 137 4.70 -20.25 -1.38
N SER A 138 5.43 -21.10 -2.10
CA SER A 138 6.76 -20.78 -2.57
C SER A 138 6.97 -21.12 -4.05
N VAL A 139 7.90 -20.40 -4.67
CA VAL A 139 8.38 -20.68 -6.02
C VAL A 139 9.89 -20.91 -5.93
N PRO A 140 10.36 -22.15 -5.65
CA PRO A 140 11.76 -22.42 -5.30
C PRO A 140 12.76 -21.96 -6.36
N ALA A 141 12.41 -22.10 -7.64
CA ALA A 141 13.26 -21.65 -8.76
C ALA A 141 13.54 -20.14 -8.77
N LEU A 142 12.70 -19.35 -8.08
CA LEU A 142 12.80 -17.90 -7.99
C LEU A 142 13.26 -17.42 -6.61
N GLY A 143 13.41 -18.32 -5.64
CA GLY A 143 13.84 -17.97 -4.28
C GLY A 143 12.84 -17.09 -3.51
N VAL A 144 11.55 -17.18 -3.83
CA VAL A 144 10.49 -16.35 -3.24
C VAL A 144 9.43 -17.20 -2.54
N SER A 145 8.89 -16.71 -1.43
CA SER A 145 7.78 -17.32 -0.70
C SER A 145 6.85 -16.26 -0.10
N LEU A 146 5.63 -16.68 0.21
CA LEU A 146 4.59 -15.89 0.85
C LEU A 146 3.84 -16.75 1.86
N GLU A 147 3.66 -16.25 3.07
CA GLU A 147 2.78 -16.85 4.07
C GLU A 147 1.33 -16.41 3.84
N VAL A 148 0.39 -17.35 3.87
CA VAL A 148 -1.03 -17.11 3.66
C VAL A 148 -1.87 -17.94 4.64
N THR A 149 -3.02 -17.42 5.04
CA THR A 149 -3.95 -18.10 5.94
C THR A 149 -5.09 -18.73 5.16
N ALA A 150 -5.32 -20.03 5.37
CA ALA A 150 -6.54 -20.73 5.00
C ALA A 150 -7.49 -20.71 6.21
N ASP A 151 -8.74 -20.33 6.00
CA ASP A 151 -9.77 -20.31 7.05
C ASP A 151 -10.85 -21.40 6.86
N ASN A 152 -10.61 -22.39 5.99
CA ASN A 152 -11.56 -23.40 5.48
C ASN A 152 -12.65 -22.88 4.52
N TYR A 153 -12.75 -21.58 4.28
CA TYR A 153 -13.85 -21.02 3.50
C TYR A 153 -13.41 -19.97 2.47
N ASN A 154 -12.17 -19.50 2.51
CA ASN A 154 -11.70 -18.41 1.67
C ASN A 154 -11.17 -18.85 0.31
N LEU A 155 -11.30 -17.95 -0.66
CA LEU A 155 -10.52 -17.92 -1.88
C LEU A 155 -9.43 -16.85 -1.73
N ALA A 156 -8.17 -17.20 -1.94
CA ALA A 156 -7.08 -16.22 -2.08
C ALA A 156 -6.51 -16.30 -3.49
N VAL A 157 -6.32 -15.15 -4.13
CA VAL A 157 -5.57 -15.01 -5.38
C VAL A 157 -4.22 -14.41 -5.03
N ILE A 158 -3.17 -15.15 -5.36
CA ILE A 158 -1.78 -14.86 -5.03
C ILE A 158 -1.03 -14.64 -6.33
N GLU A 159 -0.19 -13.61 -6.36
CA GLU A 159 0.64 -13.28 -7.51
C GLU A 159 2.10 -13.21 -7.09
N PHE A 160 2.96 -13.91 -7.83
CA PHE A 160 4.40 -13.68 -7.84
C PHE A 160 4.74 -12.90 -9.11
N ALA A 161 5.35 -11.74 -8.95
CA ALA A 161 5.76 -10.88 -10.06
C ALA A 161 7.09 -10.19 -9.79
N GLN A 162 7.76 -9.75 -10.85
CA GLN A 162 8.94 -8.90 -10.75
C GLN A 162 8.53 -7.47 -10.42
N VAL A 163 9.14 -6.89 -9.40
CA VAL A 163 9.04 -5.47 -9.06
C VAL A 163 10.42 -4.83 -9.09
N PRO A 164 10.54 -3.52 -9.39
CA PRO A 164 11.80 -2.81 -9.22
C PRO A 164 12.34 -2.98 -7.81
N GLN A 165 13.64 -3.27 -7.66
CA GLN A 165 14.27 -3.48 -6.35
C GLN A 165 14.12 -2.29 -5.40
N SER A 166 14.01 -1.07 -5.94
CA SER A 166 13.69 0.13 -5.15
C SER A 166 12.35 0.00 -4.41
N GLU A 167 11.36 -0.66 -5.02
CA GLU A 167 10.05 -0.92 -4.43
C GLU A 167 10.13 -2.04 -3.39
N ALA A 168 10.83 -3.14 -3.71
CA ALA A 168 10.99 -4.25 -2.77
C ALA A 168 11.79 -3.87 -1.50
N THR A 169 12.80 -3.01 -1.63
CA THR A 169 13.56 -2.51 -0.47
C THR A 169 12.70 -1.60 0.41
N GLN A 170 11.74 -0.88 -0.18
CA GLN A 170 10.79 -0.06 0.56
C GLN A 170 9.76 -0.90 1.32
N ALA A 171 9.38 -2.06 0.78
CA ALA A 171 8.50 -3.04 1.45
C ALA A 171 9.20 -3.84 2.57
N ALA A 172 10.52 -4.08 2.46
CA ALA A 172 11.30 -4.79 3.48
C ALA A 172 11.85 -3.89 4.60
N ARG A 173 11.95 -2.57 4.35
CA ARG A 173 12.10 -1.61 5.45
C ARG A 173 10.86 -1.82 6.32
N PRO A 174 10.97 -2.04 7.65
CA PRO A 174 9.78 -2.07 8.50
C PRO A 174 9.01 -0.83 8.12
N SER A 175 7.79 -1.04 7.58
CA SER A 175 6.87 0.05 7.27
C SER A 175 6.94 0.90 8.52
N ALA A 176 7.49 2.11 8.41
CA ALA A 176 7.81 2.91 9.57
C ALA A 176 6.52 2.91 10.35
N THR A 177 6.48 2.23 11.51
CA THR A 177 5.26 2.06 12.30
C THR A 177 4.70 3.45 12.30
N PRO A 178 3.55 3.71 11.61
CA PRO A 178 3.12 5.06 11.33
C PRO A 178 3.17 5.70 12.70
N THR A 179 4.14 6.60 12.90
CA THR A 179 4.33 7.14 14.24
C THR A 179 3.04 7.88 14.41
N PRO A 180 2.11 7.39 15.27
CA PRO A 180 0.82 8.01 15.37
C PRO A 180 1.14 9.46 15.64
N PHE A 181 0.71 10.37 14.77
CA PHE A 181 1.04 11.80 14.90
C PHE A 181 0.69 12.17 16.34
N ALA A 182 1.73 12.29 17.18
CA ALA A 182 1.53 12.28 18.61
C ALA A 182 0.90 13.61 18.97
N GLY A 183 -0.41 13.60 19.20
CA GLY A 183 -1.20 14.79 19.51
C GLY A 183 -2.36 15.09 18.56
N GLU A 184 -2.49 14.41 17.41
CA GLU A 184 -3.67 14.58 16.54
C GLU A 184 -4.69 13.46 16.80
N ILE A 185 -5.78 13.81 17.50
CA ILE A 185 -6.94 12.94 17.62
C ILE A 185 -7.71 13.03 16.31
N TRP A 186 -7.58 12.00 15.48
CA TRP A 186 -8.38 11.85 14.27
C TRP A 186 -9.79 11.39 14.63
N ALA A 187 -10.78 12.24 14.37
CA ALA A 187 -12.19 11.86 14.43
C ALA A 187 -12.61 11.34 13.05
N GLY A 188 -13.00 10.07 12.98
CA GLY A 188 -13.64 9.49 11.81
C GLY A 188 -15.15 9.58 12.00
N ARG A 189 -15.86 10.00 10.94
CA ARG A 189 -17.32 9.90 10.90
C ARG A 189 -17.73 9.15 9.66
N VAL A 190 -18.66 8.21 9.81
CA VAL A 190 -19.38 7.60 8.69
C VAL A 190 -20.32 8.66 8.08
N VAL A 191 -20.08 9.03 6.83
CA VAL A 191 -20.84 10.07 6.13
C VAL A 191 -21.95 9.48 5.26
N SER A 192 -21.82 8.23 4.82
CA SER A 192 -22.87 7.50 4.08
C SER A 192 -22.76 5.99 4.32
N GLU A 193 -23.91 5.30 4.19
CA GLU A 193 -24.03 3.84 4.17
C GLU A 193 -25.06 3.47 3.11
N ASP A 194 -24.60 2.92 1.99
CA ASP A 194 -25.50 2.49 0.91
C ASP A 194 -25.65 0.97 0.91
N ASN A 195 -26.86 0.45 1.15
CA ASN A 195 -27.12 -0.98 1.03
C ASN A 195 -27.46 -1.30 -0.44
N ALA A 196 -26.46 -1.61 -1.25
CA ALA A 196 -26.69 -2.14 -2.59
C ALA A 196 -27.08 -3.62 -2.48
N GLY A 197 -28.36 -3.92 -2.56
CA GLY A 197 -28.83 -5.29 -2.64
C GLY A 197 -28.18 -6.00 -3.84
N GLY A 198 -27.60 -7.19 -3.60
CA GLY A 198 -27.13 -8.08 -4.67
C GLY A 198 -25.61 -8.15 -4.89
N ILE A 199 -24.78 -7.42 -4.14
CA ILE A 199 -23.32 -7.63 -4.14
C ILE A 199 -22.88 -8.46 -2.92
N PRO A 200 -22.03 -9.49 -3.10
CA PRO A 200 -21.62 -10.37 -2.00
C PRO A 200 -20.49 -9.79 -1.13
N PHE A 201 -20.03 -8.58 -1.41
CA PHE A 201 -18.93 -7.93 -0.69
C PHE A 201 -19.23 -6.46 -0.41
N SER A 202 -18.59 -5.93 0.64
CA SER A 202 -18.65 -4.53 1.01
C SER A 202 -17.48 -3.73 0.42
N ARG A 203 -17.72 -2.42 0.21
CA ARG A 203 -16.69 -1.44 -0.17
C ARG A 203 -16.62 -0.34 0.90
N LEU A 204 -15.40 0.09 1.20
CA LEU A 204 -15.11 1.15 2.15
C LEU A 204 -14.28 2.23 1.44
N LEU A 205 -14.79 3.46 1.39
CA LEU A 205 -14.08 4.61 0.85
C LEU A 205 -13.58 5.48 2.00
N VAL A 206 -12.27 5.57 2.20
CA VAL A 206 -11.73 6.45 3.25
C VAL A 206 -11.33 7.78 2.62
N GLN A 207 -11.82 8.89 3.17
CA GLN A 207 -11.43 10.24 2.77
C GLN A 207 -10.59 10.89 3.88
N VAL A 208 -9.35 11.24 3.56
CA VAL A 208 -8.51 11.98 4.49
C VAL A 208 -8.51 13.45 4.09
N ALA A 209 -9.24 14.28 4.83
CA ALA A 209 -9.48 15.66 4.42
C ALA A 209 -8.16 16.43 4.26
N GLY A 210 -7.94 16.99 3.07
CA GLY A 210 -6.76 17.80 2.75
C GLY A 210 -5.45 17.02 2.64
N ARG A 211 -5.49 15.69 2.50
CA ARG A 211 -4.30 14.84 2.36
C ARG A 211 -4.38 13.94 1.12
N ASP A 212 -3.55 14.24 0.14
CA ASP A 212 -3.24 13.38 -1.01
C ASP A 212 -2.04 12.48 -0.67
N GLU A 213 -1.94 11.31 -1.31
CA GLU A 213 -0.88 10.31 -1.13
C GLU A 213 -0.70 9.80 0.32
N GLN A 214 -1.70 10.01 1.18
CA GLN A 214 -1.66 9.56 2.57
C GLN A 214 -1.92 8.07 2.62
N ALA A 215 -0.99 7.32 3.20
CA ALA A 215 -1.20 5.91 3.50
C ALA A 215 -2.32 5.77 4.54
N VAL A 216 -3.28 4.92 4.22
CA VAL A 216 -4.41 4.52 5.04
C VAL A 216 -4.34 3.02 5.22
N GLN A 217 -4.28 2.58 6.47
CA GLN A 217 -4.26 1.18 6.82
C GLN A 217 -5.66 0.72 7.20
N LEU A 218 -6.07 -0.41 6.62
CA LEU A 218 -7.25 -1.15 7.03
C LEU A 218 -6.81 -2.40 7.80
N SER A 219 -7.27 -2.53 9.03
CA SER A 219 -6.94 -3.65 9.89
C SER A 219 -8.17 -4.20 10.62
N THR A 220 -7.99 -5.34 11.26
CA THR A 220 -8.89 -5.94 12.26
C THR A 220 -8.16 -5.95 13.60
N LEU A 221 -8.80 -6.46 14.67
CA LEU A 221 -8.11 -6.64 15.96
C LEU A 221 -6.90 -7.58 15.87
N SER A 222 -6.87 -8.50 14.91
CA SER A 222 -5.86 -9.56 14.84
C SER A 222 -4.80 -9.34 13.76
N GLN A 223 -5.08 -8.53 12.73
CA GLN A 223 -4.14 -8.36 11.61
C GLN A 223 -4.42 -7.10 10.78
N ILE A 224 -3.36 -6.62 10.11
CA ILE A 224 -3.45 -5.65 9.03
C ILE A 224 -3.96 -6.39 7.79
N LEU A 225 -5.00 -5.88 7.16
CA LEU A 225 -5.59 -6.48 5.96
C LEU A 225 -5.03 -5.84 4.69
N SER A 226 -4.96 -4.52 4.66
CA SER A 226 -4.56 -3.77 3.48
C SER A 226 -4.03 -2.39 3.84
N VAL A 227 -3.18 -1.84 2.97
CA VAL A 227 -2.74 -0.44 3.02
C VAL A 227 -2.98 0.14 1.64
N GLY A 228 -3.77 1.21 1.57
CA GLY A 228 -3.98 1.98 0.36
C GLY A 228 -3.48 3.41 0.54
N LYS A 229 -3.34 4.16 -0.54
CA LYS A 229 -3.01 5.60 -0.48
C LYS A 229 -4.19 6.43 -0.97
N THR A 230 -4.46 7.55 -0.31
CA THR A 230 -5.38 8.53 -0.87
C THR A 230 -4.86 9.02 -2.22
N GLY A 231 -5.79 9.33 -3.14
CA GLY A 231 -5.44 9.79 -4.48
C GLY A 231 -5.13 8.68 -5.47
N GLN A 232 -5.30 7.39 -5.11
CA GLN A 232 -5.04 6.26 -6.01
C GLN A 232 -5.91 6.29 -7.29
N LYS A 233 -7.09 6.90 -7.23
CA LYS A 233 -8.02 7.06 -8.37
C LYS A 233 -8.58 8.48 -8.39
N PRO A 234 -7.77 9.50 -8.70
CA PRO A 234 -8.15 10.90 -8.49
C PRO A 234 -9.32 11.32 -9.38
N ASP A 235 -9.43 10.75 -10.58
CA ASP A 235 -10.52 11.03 -11.53
C ASP A 235 -11.86 10.36 -11.16
N GLU A 236 -11.83 9.27 -10.38
CA GLU A 236 -13.03 8.51 -9.99
C GLU A 236 -13.51 8.85 -8.57
N LEU A 237 -12.57 8.95 -7.62
CA LEU A 237 -12.84 9.09 -6.19
C LEU A 237 -12.44 10.47 -5.66
N GLY A 238 -11.67 11.25 -6.42
CA GLY A 238 -11.05 12.49 -5.93
C GLY A 238 -9.68 12.27 -5.28
N PRO A 239 -8.88 13.34 -5.11
CA PRO A 239 -7.48 13.27 -4.72
C PRO A 239 -7.24 12.82 -3.27
N ASN A 240 -8.28 12.86 -2.43
CA ASN A 240 -8.15 12.62 -0.99
C ASN A 240 -8.82 11.31 -0.56
N MET A 241 -9.12 10.41 -1.51
CA MET A 241 -9.88 9.19 -1.25
C MET A 241 -9.10 7.93 -1.61
N VAL A 242 -9.35 6.87 -0.84
CA VAL A 242 -8.84 5.52 -1.07
C VAL A 242 -9.97 4.51 -0.93
N GLU A 243 -9.93 3.46 -1.74
CA GLU A 243 -10.95 2.41 -1.75
C GLU A 243 -10.40 1.09 -1.21
N PHE A 244 -11.15 0.46 -0.31
CA PHE A 244 -11.00 -0.93 0.08
C PHE A 244 -12.24 -1.71 -0.35
N ALA A 245 -12.07 -2.64 -1.29
CA ALA A 245 -13.15 -3.49 -1.79
C ALA A 245 -12.99 -4.94 -1.29
N GLY A 246 -14.03 -5.76 -1.48
CA GLY A 246 -13.98 -7.17 -1.11
C GLY A 246 -14.11 -7.41 0.40
N LEU A 247 -14.56 -6.42 1.16
CA LEU A 247 -14.62 -6.54 2.62
C LEU A 247 -15.80 -7.40 3.05
N THR A 248 -15.56 -8.28 4.02
CA THR A 248 -16.63 -8.98 4.73
C THR A 248 -17.33 -8.11 5.75
N PRO A 249 -18.50 -8.56 6.22
CA PRO A 249 -19.10 -8.01 7.42
C PRO A 249 -18.18 -8.26 8.62
N GLY A 250 -17.90 -7.22 9.41
CA GLY A 250 -16.93 -7.30 10.49
C GLY A 250 -16.59 -5.95 11.10
N ASP A 251 -15.75 -5.98 12.13
CA ASP A 251 -15.19 -4.78 12.74
C ASP A 251 -13.81 -4.50 12.16
N TYR A 252 -13.64 -3.28 11.67
CA TYR A 252 -12.44 -2.81 11.02
C TYR A 252 -11.90 -1.57 11.72
N PHE A 253 -10.59 -1.39 11.67
CA PHE A 253 -9.89 -0.21 12.15
C PHE A 253 -9.22 0.48 10.97
N ILE A 254 -9.29 1.81 10.98
CA ILE A 254 -8.58 2.68 10.05
C ILE A 254 -7.52 3.44 10.83
N ASP A 255 -6.28 3.30 10.38
CA ASP A 255 -5.10 4.01 10.89
C ASP A 255 -4.41 4.83 9.79
#